data_AF-A0A8S2TEG5-F1
#
_entry.id   AF-A0A8S2TEG5-F1
#
_cell.length_a   1.000
_cell.length_b   1.000
_cell.length_c   1.000
_cell.angle_alpha   90.00
_cell.angle_beta   90.00
_cell.angle_gamma   90.00
#
_symmetry.space_group_name_H-M   'P 1'
#
loop_
_entity.id
_entity.type
_entity.pdbx_description
1 polymer ?
#
loop_
_entity_poly.entity_id
_entity_poly.type
_entity_poly.pdbx_seq_one_letter_code
_entity_poly.pdbx_strand_id
1 'polypeptide(L)'
;LSEKLGYKIWIDIEQMHGSTIEAMANAVDGAEFILMCMSESYKRSANCKSEAEYAFNRKKHIVPIKMKKEYVPDGWLGFIL
;
A
#
# COMPACT_ATOMS: atom_id res chain seq x y z
N LEU A 1 -9.70 -5.88 14.19
CA LEU A 1 -10.44 -4.77 14.83
C LEU A 1 -11.38 -4.10 13.83
N SER A 2 -10.89 -3.82 12.61
CA SER A 2 -11.65 -3.32 11.45
C SER A 2 -12.80 -4.21 10.97
N GLU A 3 -12.58 -5.53 10.83
CA GLU A 3 -13.63 -6.46 10.38
C GLU A 3 -14.80 -6.52 11.37
N LYS A 4 -14.52 -6.34 12.67
CA LYS A 4 -15.56 -6.24 13.72
C LYS A 4 -16.40 -4.96 13.62
N LEU A 5 -15.92 -3.96 12.88
CA LEU A 5 -16.62 -2.70 12.61
C LEU A 5 -17.25 -2.68 11.21
N GLY A 6 -17.22 -3.80 10.47
CA GLY A 6 -17.81 -3.94 9.14
C GLY A 6 -16.94 -3.41 7.98
N TYR A 7 -15.70 -3.02 8.24
CA TYR A 7 -14.79 -2.58 7.17
C TYR A 7 -14.12 -3.78 6.50
N LYS A 8 -14.28 -3.87 5.18
CA LYS A 8 -13.53 -4.82 4.35
C LYS A 8 -12.09 -4.34 4.25
N ILE A 9 -11.15 -5.15 4.71
CA ILE A 9 -9.72 -4.88 4.59
C ILE A 9 -9.11 -5.85 3.60
N TRP A 10 -8.25 -5.32 2.75
CA TRP A 10 -7.31 -6.09 1.95
C TRP A 10 -5.89 -5.75 2.42
N ILE A 11 -5.05 -6.77 2.56
CA ILE A 11 -3.65 -6.63 3.00
C ILE A 11 -2.78 -7.28 1.94
N ASP A 12 -1.81 -6.52 1.42
CA ASP A 12 -0.74 -7.11 0.63
C ASP A 12 0.16 -7.92 1.57
N ILE A 13 0.04 -9.24 1.49
CA ILE A 13 0.91 -10.16 2.20
C ILE A 13 1.89 -10.67 1.16
N GLU A 14 3.18 -10.33 1.30
CA GLU A 14 4.25 -10.71 0.36
C GLU A 14 4.32 -12.23 0.04
N GLN A 15 3.64 -13.08 0.83
CA GLN A 15 3.47 -14.52 0.58
C GLN A 15 2.23 -14.90 -0.25
N MET A 16 1.70 -14.00 -1.09
CA MET A 16 0.72 -14.41 -2.10
C MET A 16 1.40 -15.12 -3.28
N HIS A 17 1.77 -16.40 -3.09
CA HIS A 17 2.00 -17.33 -4.20
C HIS A 17 0.72 -17.35 -5.06
N GLY A 18 0.66 -16.53 -6.12
CA GLY A 18 -0.44 -16.53 -7.09
C GLY A 18 -1.43 -15.35 -7.06
N SER A 19 -1.19 -14.28 -6.29
CA SER A 19 -1.94 -13.04 -6.51
C SER A 19 -1.58 -12.48 -7.89
N THR A 20 -2.54 -12.50 -8.81
CA THR A 20 -2.37 -11.88 -10.13
C THR A 20 -2.32 -10.37 -9.96
N ILE A 21 -1.55 -9.67 -10.79
CA ILE A 21 -1.51 -8.19 -10.85
C ILE A 21 -2.92 -7.58 -10.87
N GLU A 22 -3.86 -8.29 -11.50
CA GLU A 22 -5.28 -7.95 -11.55
C GLU A 22 -5.96 -7.93 -10.16
N ALA A 23 -5.65 -8.87 -9.26
CA ALA A 23 -6.21 -8.88 -7.91
C ALA A 23 -5.76 -7.65 -7.10
N MET A 24 -4.48 -7.26 -7.23
CA MET A 24 -3.94 -6.06 -6.59
C MET A 24 -4.58 -4.80 -7.17
N ALA A 25 -4.70 -4.70 -8.50
CA ALA A 25 -5.35 -3.58 -9.17
C ALA A 25 -6.81 -3.43 -8.70
N ASN A 26 -7.57 -4.52 -8.67
CA ASN A 26 -8.94 -4.54 -8.19
C ASN A 26 -9.05 -4.13 -6.71
N ALA A 27 -8.11 -4.54 -5.87
CA ALA A 27 -8.06 -4.12 -4.47
C ALA A 27 -7.85 -2.61 -4.33
N VAL A 28 -6.89 -2.05 -5.06
CA VAL A 28 -6.62 -0.60 -5.07
C VAL A 28 -7.83 0.16 -5.62
N ASP A 29 -8.42 -0.28 -6.74
CA ASP A 29 -9.56 0.38 -7.37
C ASP A 29 -10.81 0.36 -6.49
N GLY A 30 -11.05 -0.73 -5.76
CA GLY A 30 -12.17 -0.85 -4.83
C GLY A 30 -11.95 -0.15 -3.48
N ALA A 31 -10.72 0.23 -3.15
CA ALA A 31 -10.41 0.87 -1.88
C ALA A 31 -10.76 2.37 -1.90
N GLU A 32 -11.34 2.83 -0.78
CA GLU A 32 -11.55 4.25 -0.50
C GLU A 32 -10.28 4.89 0.08
N PHE A 33 -9.61 4.17 0.98
CA PHE A 33 -8.36 4.57 1.62
C PHE A 33 -7.28 3.52 1.39
N ILE A 34 -6.06 3.98 1.17
CA ILE A 34 -4.86 3.14 1.05
C ILE A 34 -3.96 3.44 2.24
N LEU A 35 -3.79 2.46 3.14
CA LEU A 35 -2.88 2.58 4.27
C LEU A 35 -1.48 2.14 3.83
N MET A 36 -0.55 3.10 3.75
CA MET A 36 0.81 2.82 3.30
C MET A 36 1.74 2.65 4.49
N CYS A 37 1.96 1.40 4.90
CA CYS A 37 2.82 1.04 6.03
C CYS A 37 4.31 1.12 5.66
N MET A 38 4.87 2.32 5.73
CA MET A 38 6.22 2.62 5.26
C MET A 38 7.30 2.03 6.17
N SER A 39 8.23 1.33 5.53
CA SER A 39 9.42 0.74 6.12
C SER A 39 10.51 0.54 5.06
N GLU A 40 11.72 0.19 5.49
CA GLU A 40 12.82 -0.13 4.57
C GLU A 40 12.52 -1.32 3.65
N SER A 41 11.79 -2.34 4.13
CA SER A 41 11.39 -3.48 3.30
C SER A 41 10.33 -3.05 2.29
N TYR A 42 9.34 -2.27 2.71
CA TYR A 42 8.33 -1.69 1.83
C TYR A 42 8.97 -0.90 0.67
N LYS A 43 9.95 -0.03 0.98
CA LYS A 43 10.64 0.78 -0.03
C LYS A 43 11.42 -0.06 -1.05
N ARG A 44 11.89 -1.25 -0.67
CA ARG A 44 12.71 -2.14 -1.53
C ARG A 44 11.87 -3.13 -2.33
N SER A 45 10.63 -3.38 -1.94
CA SER A 45 9.74 -4.31 -2.63
C SER A 45 9.23 -3.71 -3.94
N ALA A 46 9.49 -4.40 -5.06
CA ALA A 46 9.02 -3.99 -6.38
C ALA A 46 7.48 -4.02 -6.48
N ASN A 47 6.85 -4.98 -5.80
CA ASN A 47 5.39 -5.10 -5.75
C ASN A 47 4.80 -3.91 -5.00
N CYS A 48 5.28 -3.63 -3.78
CA CYS A 48 4.80 -2.51 -2.99
C CYS A 48 5.00 -1.17 -3.71
N LYS A 49 6.13 -1.00 -4.41
CA LYS A 49 6.35 0.18 -5.26
C LYS A 49 5.30 0.29 -6.37
N SER A 50 5.03 -0.80 -7.09
CA SER A 50 4.05 -0.82 -8.19
C SER A 50 2.64 -0.52 -7.69
N GLU A 51 2.25 -1.07 -6.54
CA GLU A 51 0.97 -0.78 -5.89
C GLU A 51 0.85 0.68 -5.46
N ALA A 52 1.92 1.24 -4.88
CA ALA A 52 1.96 2.63 -4.44
C ALA A 52 1.84 3.59 -5.62
N GLU A 53 2.58 3.34 -6.70
CA GLU A 53 2.51 4.12 -7.94
C GLU A 53 1.11 4.00 -8.58
N TYR A 54 0.51 2.81 -8.57
CA TYR A 54 -0.85 2.62 -9.06
C TYR A 54 -1.86 3.41 -8.23
N ALA A 55 -1.83 3.28 -6.89
CA ALA A 55 -2.70 4.03 -5.99
C ALA A 55 -2.56 5.56 -6.17
N PHE A 56 -1.33 6.05 -6.33
CA PHE A 56 -1.04 7.46 -6.59
C PHE A 56 -1.64 7.92 -7.93
N ASN A 57 -1.42 7.17 -9.01
CA ASN A 57 -1.95 7.47 -10.34
C ASN A 57 -3.49 7.45 -10.38
N ARG A 58 -4.10 6.57 -9.58
CA ARG A 58 -5.56 6.50 -9.41
C ARG A 58 -6.12 7.55 -8.46
N LYS A 59 -5.27 8.44 -7.92
CA LYS A 59 -5.62 9.53 -6.99
C LYS A 59 -6.36 9.03 -5.75
N LYS A 60 -5.95 7.87 -5.23
CA LYS A 60 -6.54 7.30 -4.01
C LYS A 60 -6.17 8.13 -2.78
N HIS A 61 -7.00 8.05 -1.74
CA HIS A 61 -6.68 8.66 -0.46
C HIS A 61 -5.60 7.83 0.25
N ILE A 62 -4.35 8.19 0.04
CA ILE A 62 -3.20 7.52 0.65
C ILE A 62 -2.98 8.10 2.05
N VAL A 63 -2.93 7.21 3.04
CA VAL A 63 -2.60 7.53 4.43
C VAL A 63 -1.23 6.91 4.74
N PRO A 64 -0.15 7.71 4.74
CA PRO A 64 1.18 7.23 5.07
C PRO A 64 1.30 6.91 6.56
N ILE A 65 1.79 5.72 6.88
CA ILE A 65 2.02 5.26 8.25
C ILE A 65 3.49 4.89 8.40
N LYS A 66 4.22 5.64 9.24
CA LYS A 66 5.60 5.30 9.59
C LYS A 66 5.63 4.12 10.56
N MET A 67 6.23 3.01 10.14
CA MET A 67 6.37 1.82 11.00
C MET A 67 7.52 1.93 12.00
N LYS A 68 8.43 2.89 11.80
CA LYS A 68 9.47 3.27 12.76
C LYS A 68 9.47 4.80 12.90
N LYS A 69 9.66 5.29 14.12
CA LYS A 69 9.60 6.74 14.44
C LYS A 69 10.52 7.59 13.55
N GLU A 70 11.76 7.12 13.41
CA GLU A 70 12.84 7.77 12.67
C GLU A 70 12.86 7.46 11.17
N TYR A 71 11.87 6.71 10.66
CA TYR A 71 11.80 6.46 9.22
C TYR A 71 11.47 7.75 8.48
N VAL A 72 12.27 8.09 7.48
CA VAL A 72 12.07 9.24 6.62
C VAL A 72 11.92 8.73 5.19
N PRO A 73 10.73 8.87 4.56
CA PRO A 73 10.57 8.50 3.17
C PRO A 73 11.39 9.43 2.27
N ASP A 74 12.05 8.84 1.28
CA ASP A 74 12.94 9.50 0.33
C ASP A 74 12.85 8.82 -1.04
N GLY A 75 13.46 9.43 -2.06
CA GLY A 75 13.41 8.95 -3.43
C GLY A 75 11.97 8.85 -3.95
N TRP A 76 11.62 7.71 -4.55
CA TRP A 76 10.28 7.50 -5.12
C TRP A 76 9.17 7.60 -4.08
N LEU A 77 9.41 7.11 -2.86
CA LEU A 77 8.41 7.11 -1.81
C LEU A 77 8.17 8.52 -1.28
N GLY A 78 9.21 9.34 -1.19
CA GLY A 78 9.09 10.76 -0.84
C GLY A 78 8.48 11.63 -1.96
N PHE A 79 8.39 11.13 -3.19
CA PHE A 79 7.79 11.86 -4.31
C PHE A 79 6.27 11.65 -4.42
N ILE A 80 5.79 10.45 -4.07
CA ILE A 80 4.36 10.08 -4.19
C ILE A 80 3.54 10.33 -2.92
N LEU A 81 4.19 10.76 -1.84
CA LEU A 81 3.58 11.12 -0.56
C LEU A 81 3.54 12.64 -0.40
#